data_AF-A0A9D5DQ81-F1
#
_entry.id   AF-A0A9D5DQ81-F1
#
_cell.length_a   1.000
_cell.length_b   1.000
_cell.length_c   1.000
_cell.angle_alpha   90.00
_cell.angle_beta   90.00
_cell.angle_gamma   90.00
#
_symmetry.space_group_name_H-M   'P 1'
#
loop_
_entity.id
_entity.type
_entity.pdbx_description
1 polymer ?
#
loop_
_entity_poly.entity_id
_entity_poly.type
_entity_poly.pdbx_seq_one_letter_code
_entity_poly.pdbx_strand_id
1 'polypeptide(L)'
;MLLTVPLGIGLAIGLIVFLITVLLGRGKQSKKIVYVPSIIAISSSLGLFAYGFVVARGFEGAAYLFLSITIIISATFILFYSKRKLQK
;
A
#
# COMPACT_ATOMS: atom_id res chain seq x y z
N MET A 1 8.56 -14.89 -14.60
CA MET A 1 8.49 -15.65 -13.33
C MET A 1 9.13 -14.89 -12.18
N LEU A 2 10.36 -14.39 -12.34
CA LEU A 2 11.09 -13.67 -11.29
C LEU A 2 10.48 -12.30 -10.87
N LEU A 3 9.94 -11.49 -11.79
CA LEU A 3 9.27 -10.20 -11.46
C LEU A 3 7.78 -10.34 -11.11
N THR A 4 7.19 -11.47 -11.48
CA THR A 4 5.75 -11.73 -11.31
C THR A 4 5.38 -11.95 -9.84
N VAL A 5 6.29 -12.56 -9.07
CA VAL A 5 6.12 -12.83 -7.65
C VAL A 5 6.11 -11.53 -6.81
N PRO A 6 7.09 -10.61 -6.93
CA PRO A 6 7.05 -9.31 -6.25
C PRO A 6 5.80 -8.50 -6.58
N LEU A 7 5.39 -8.51 -7.85
CA LEU A 7 4.22 -7.78 -8.31
C LEU A 7 2.92 -8.39 -7.74
N GLY A 8 2.82 -9.72 -7.70
CA GLY A 8 1.70 -10.43 -7.08
C GLY A 8 1.60 -10.20 -5.58
N ILE A 9 2.73 -10.23 -4.86
CA ILE A 9 2.77 -9.94 -3.42
C ILE A 9 2.36 -8.48 -3.15
N GLY A 10 2.82 -7.53 -3.97
CA GLY A 10 2.45 -6.13 -3.86
C GLY A 10 0.97 -5.87 -4.06
N LEU A 11 0.38 -6.50 -5.07
CA LEU A 11 -1.06 -6.44 -5.30
C LEU A 11 -1.84 -7.11 -4.17
N ALA A 12 -1.37 -8.25 -3.64
CA ALA A 12 -2.02 -8.93 -2.51
C ALA A 12 -2.01 -8.04 -1.25
N ILE A 13 -0.88 -7.43 -0.92
CA ILE A 13 -0.76 -6.48 0.20
C ILE A 13 -1.68 -5.27 -0.03
N GLY A 14 -1.66 -4.68 -1.23
CA GLY A 14 -2.55 -3.58 -1.59
C GLY A 14 -4.03 -3.93 -1.45
N LEU A 15 -4.43 -5.14 -1.87
CA LEU A 15 -5.78 -5.65 -1.74
C LEU A 15 -6.19 -5.85 -0.27
N ILE A 16 -5.30 -6.38 0.57
CA ILE A 16 -5.54 -6.54 2.00
C ILE A 16 -5.76 -5.17 2.66
N VAL A 17 -4.90 -4.18 2.37
CA VAL A 17 -5.04 -2.82 2.89
C VAL A 17 -6.35 -2.18 2.43
N PHE A 18 -6.76 -2.41 1.18
CA PHE A 18 -8.05 -1.93 0.66
C PHE A 18 -9.23 -2.56 1.40
N LEU A 19 -9.23 -3.88 1.57
CA LEU A 19 -10.30 -4.59 2.28
C LEU A 19 -10.43 -4.10 3.73
N ILE A 20 -9.31 -3.93 4.44
CA ILE A 20 -9.30 -3.37 5.80
C ILE A 20 -9.90 -1.97 5.79
N THR A 21 -9.49 -1.11 4.84
CA THR A 21 -9.99 0.27 4.74
C THR A 21 -11.50 0.30 4.44
N VAL A 22 -11.99 -0.58 3.56
CA VAL A 22 -13.42 -0.69 3.22
C VAL A 22 -14.23 -1.18 4.41
N LEU A 23 -13.73 -2.19 5.15
CA LEU A 23 -14.36 -2.72 6.36
C LEU A 23 -14.44 -1.64 7.45
N LEU A 24 -13.36 -0.90 7.68
CA LEU A 24 -13.33 0.20 8.65
C LEU A 24 -14.28 1.33 8.24
N GLY A 25 -14.37 1.62 6.94
CA GLY A 25 -15.29 2.60 6.38
C GLY A 25 -16.75 2.14 6.26
N ARG A 26 -17.13 0.95 6.76
CA ARG A 26 -18.54 0.54 6.89
C ARG A 26 -19.17 0.98 8.22
N GLY A 27 -18.39 1.41 9.21
CA GLY A 27 -18.90 1.94 10.48
C GLY A 27 -18.97 3.47 10.52
N LYS A 28 -19.60 4.04 11.57
CA LYS A 28 -19.50 5.47 11.97
C LYS A 28 -18.11 5.80 12.57
N GLN A 29 -17.05 5.29 11.95
CA GLN A 29 -15.68 5.49 12.41
C GLN A 29 -15.20 6.89 12.01
N SER A 30 -14.44 7.53 12.90
CA SER A 30 -13.86 8.84 12.63
C SER A 30 -12.95 8.80 11.41
N LYS A 31 -12.94 9.88 10.62
CA LYS A 31 -12.12 10.01 9.38
C LYS A 31 -10.66 9.58 9.60
N LYS A 32 -10.09 9.93 10.75
CA LYS A 32 -8.71 9.55 11.15
C LYS A 32 -8.50 8.03 11.16
N ILE A 33 -9.43 7.27 11.72
CA ILE A 33 -9.32 5.81 11.90
C ILE A 33 -9.32 5.12 10.53
N VAL A 34 -10.12 5.61 9.57
CA VAL A 34 -10.19 5.05 8.22
C VAL A 34 -8.93 5.35 7.39
N TYR A 35 -8.20 6.44 7.68
CA TYR A 35 -6.93 6.76 6.99
C TYR A 35 -5.71 6.05 7.56
N VAL A 36 -5.74 5.61 8.83
CA VAL A 36 -4.61 4.94 9.49
C VAL A 36 -4.03 3.79 8.67
N PRO A 37 -4.83 2.85 8.12
CA PRO A 37 -4.28 1.74 7.32
C PRO A 37 -3.52 2.22 6.07
N SER A 38 -4.03 3.26 5.40
CA SER A 38 -3.41 3.81 4.19
C SER A 38 -2.11 4.54 4.51
N ILE A 39 -2.07 5.30 5.61
CA ILE A 39 -0.86 6.01 6.06
C ILE A 39 0.22 5.01 6.45
N ILE A 40 -0.13 3.96 7.20
CA ILE A 40 0.81 2.90 7.58
C ILE A 40 1.35 2.21 6.32
N ALA A 41 0.50 1.87 5.35
CA ALA A 41 0.94 1.25 4.11
C ALA A 41 1.92 2.13 3.32
N ILE A 42 1.68 3.45 3.25
CA ILE A 42 2.61 4.41 2.61
C ILE A 42 3.94 4.43 3.37
N SER A 43 3.92 4.58 4.70
CA SER A 43 5.14 4.62 5.51
C SER A 43 5.96 3.32 5.39
N SER A 44 5.31 2.16 5.46
CA SER A 44 5.99 0.86 5.27
C SER A 44 6.56 0.71 3.87
N SER A 45 5.84 1.17 2.84
CA SER A 45 6.32 1.11 1.45
C SER A 45 7.54 2.00 1.20
N LEU A 46 7.63 3.16 1.86
CA LEU A 46 8.82 4.02 1.83
C LEU A 46 10.04 3.31 2.44
N GLY A 47 9.84 2.56 3.53
CA GLY A 47 10.89 1.73 4.13
C GLY A 47 11.36 0.63 3.17
N LEU A 48 10.43 -0.06 2.51
CA LEU A 48 10.72 -1.06 1.48
C LEU A 48 11.44 -0.46 0.26
N PHE A 49 11.06 0.75 -0.15
CA PHE A 49 11.73 1.47 -1.23
C PHE A 49 13.18 1.78 -0.87
N ALA A 50 13.42 2.32 0.33
CA ALA A 50 14.77 2.61 0.82
C ALA A 50 15.62 1.33 0.94
N TYR A 51 15.04 0.24 1.45
CA TYR A 51 15.71 -1.05 1.54
C TYR A 51 16.06 -1.61 0.14
N GLY A 52 15.11 -1.57 -0.78
CA GLY A 52 15.27 -2.00 -2.17
C GLY A 52 16.30 -1.18 -2.96
N PHE A 53 16.53 0.08 -2.56
CA PHE A 53 17.48 0.97 -3.20
C PHE A 53 18.90 0.88 -2.59
N VAL A 54 18.99 0.81 -1.27
CA VAL A 54 20.27 0.93 -0.53
C VAL A 54 20.88 -0.43 -0.19
N VAL A 55 20.04 -1.40 0.18
CA VAL A 55 20.48 -2.68 0.77
C VAL A 55 20.41 -3.82 -0.24
N ALA A 56 19.22 -4.07 -0.78
CA ALA A 56 19.03 -5.12 -1.77
C ALA A 56 19.58 -4.65 -3.12
N ARG A 57 20.47 -5.44 -3.74
CA ARG A 57 21.08 -5.12 -5.04
C ARG A 57 20.68 -6.14 -6.10
N GLY A 58 20.87 -5.77 -7.36
CA GLY A 58 20.54 -6.62 -8.50
C GLY A 58 19.03 -6.85 -8.63
N PHE A 59 18.65 -8.10 -8.94
CA PHE A 59 17.26 -8.45 -9.23
C PHE A 59 16.31 -8.24 -8.02
N GLU A 60 16.79 -8.54 -6.81
CA GLU A 60 16.00 -8.45 -5.59
C GLU A 60 15.69 -6.99 -5.20
N GLY A 61 16.65 -6.08 -5.40
CA GLY A 61 16.44 -4.63 -5.20
C GLY A 61 15.38 -4.08 -6.15
N ALA A 62 15.43 -4.46 -7.43
CA ALA A 62 14.43 -4.08 -8.42
C ALA A 62 13.02 -4.61 -8.06
N ALA A 63 12.94 -5.81 -7.50
CA ALA A 63 11.70 -6.39 -6.99
C ALA A 63 11.10 -5.57 -5.83
N TYR A 64 11.90 -5.19 -4.84
CA TYR A 64 11.44 -4.35 -3.72
C TYR A 64 11.03 -2.94 -4.16
N LEU A 65 11.73 -2.36 -5.14
CA LEU A 65 11.35 -1.08 -5.75
C LEU A 65 10.00 -1.18 -6.47
N PHE A 66 9.80 -2.21 -7.31
CA PHE A 66 8.51 -2.43 -7.95
C PHE A 66 7.39 -2.69 -6.95
N LEU A 67 7.65 -3.47 -5.91
CA LEU A 67 6.73 -3.77 -4.83
C LEU A 67 6.30 -2.50 -4.08
N SER A 68 7.27 -1.69 -3.65
CA SER A 68 7.01 -0.44 -2.92
C SER A 68 6.22 0.57 -3.76
N ILE A 69 6.59 0.78 -5.03
CA ILE A 69 5.84 1.66 -5.95
C ILE A 69 4.39 1.19 -6.10
N THR A 70 4.16 -0.12 -6.27
CA THR A 70 2.82 -0.70 -6.39
C THR A 70 1.98 -0.45 -5.12
N ILE A 71 2.58 -0.60 -3.94
CA ILE A 71 1.92 -0.34 -2.66
C ILE A 71 1.62 1.16 -2.50
N ILE A 72 2.53 2.06 -2.87
CA ILE A 72 2.33 3.52 -2.81
C ILE A 72 1.13 3.93 -3.67
N ILE A 73 1.07 3.45 -4.92
CA ILE A 73 -0.03 3.78 -5.85
C ILE A 73 -1.36 3.26 -5.28
N SER A 74 -1.39 2.01 -4.82
CA SER A 74 -2.59 1.41 -4.24
C SER A 74 -3.04 2.17 -2.98
N ALA A 75 -2.14 2.41 -2.03
CA ALA A 75 -2.46 3.11 -0.79
C ALA A 75 -2.95 4.56 -1.03
N THR A 76 -2.36 5.24 -2.01
CA THR A 76 -2.81 6.58 -2.43
C THR A 76 -4.23 6.52 -2.99
N PHE A 77 -4.52 5.56 -3.88
CA PHE A 77 -5.86 5.38 -4.44
C PHE A 77 -6.90 5.10 -3.35
N ILE A 78 -6.57 4.24 -2.40
CA ILE A 78 -7.41 3.89 -1.24
C ILE A 78 -7.70 5.13 -0.39
N LEU A 79 -6.69 5.96 -0.14
CA LEU A 79 -6.84 7.20 0.63
C LEU A 79 -7.78 8.17 -0.08
N PHE A 80 -7.62 8.37 -1.39
CA PHE A 80 -8.52 9.20 -2.20
C PHE A 80 -9.96 8.66 -2.21
N TYR A 81 -10.13 7.35 -2.37
CA TYR A 81 -11.44 6.70 -2.32
C TYR A 81 -12.12 6.90 -0.96
N SER A 82 -11.37 6.67 0.12
CA SER A 82 -11.85 6.88 1.49
C SER A 82 -12.24 8.35 1.75
N LYS A 83 -11.45 9.30 1.25
CA LYS A 83 -11.78 10.74 1.32
C LYS A 83 -13.12 11.05 0.66
N ARG A 84 -13.37 10.53 -0.54
CA ARG A 84 -14.64 10.73 -1.27
C ARG A 84 -15.81 10.06 -0.55
N LYS A 85 -15.62 8.85 -0.03
CA LYS A 85 -16.67 8.10 0.69
C LYS A 85 -17.10 8.81 1.98
N LEU A 86 -16.17 9.41 2.72
CA LEU A 86 -16.41 10.13 3.97
C LEU A 86 -16.89 11.59 3.78
N GLN A 87 -16.91 12.10 2.55
CA GLN A 87 -17.48 13.40 2.20
C GLN A 87 -18.93 13.31 1.68
N LYS A 88 -19.39 12.12 1.30
CA LYS A 88 -20.82 11.83 1.08
C LYS A 88 -21.50 11.54 2.41
#